data_AF-A0A4Q5VC50-F1
#
_entry.id   AF-A0A4Q5VC50-F1
#
_cell.length_a   1.000
_cell.length_b   1.000
_cell.length_c   1.000
_cell.angle_alpha   90.00
_cell.angle_beta   90.00
_cell.angle_gamma   90.00
#
_symmetry.space_group_name_H-M   'P 1'
#
loop_
_entity.id
_entity.type
_entity.pdbx_description
1 polymer ?
#
loop_
_entity_poly.entity_id
_entity_poly.type
_entity_poly.pdbx_seq_one_letter_code
_entity_poly.pdbx_strand_id
1 'polypeptide(L)'
;MYADTDILAEKNYRKALSVLPNPQDWWQGERAQAHLVGLLIKQSRWQEALDLFAGRDSLSASEESTVASIYSSQKQWSQAETHYLNSFKLANLGGQAQFALDAALALVDLQQQAGTPEKAEAHLQFIHREANKSLHWVKLHKPTLDRLGIAIAE
;
A
#
# COMPACT_ATOMS: atom_id res chain seq x y z
N MET A 1 9.15 -17.19 14.43
CA MET A 1 9.54 -18.31 13.55
C MET A 1 9.74 -17.70 12.17
N TYR A 2 10.98 -17.33 11.84
CA TYR A 2 11.31 -16.78 10.52
C TYR A 2 11.22 -17.94 9.51
N ALA A 3 10.52 -17.74 8.40
CA ALA A 3 10.51 -18.74 7.34
C ALA A 3 11.82 -18.59 6.56
N ASP A 4 12.70 -19.59 6.64
CA ASP A 4 14.03 -19.57 6.01
C ASP A 4 13.97 -19.62 4.46
N THR A 5 12.78 -19.74 3.87
CA THR A 5 12.56 -19.70 2.42
C THR A 5 11.23 -19.03 2.06
N ASP A 6 11.20 -18.39 0.89
CA ASP A 6 9.98 -17.81 0.29
C ASP A 6 8.84 -18.83 0.17
N ILE A 7 9.16 -20.09 -0.11
CA ILE A 7 8.19 -21.19 -0.22
C ILE A 7 7.52 -21.47 1.14
N LEU A 8 8.31 -21.55 2.22
CA LEU A 8 7.79 -21.77 3.56
C LEU A 8 6.97 -20.57 4.05
N ALA A 9 7.41 -19.35 3.70
CA ALA A 9 6.68 -18.12 3.99
C ALA A 9 5.30 -18.14 3.32
N GLU A 10 5.24 -18.43 2.01
CA GLU A 10 3.98 -18.53 1.27
C GLU A 10 3.02 -19.52 1.91
N LYS A 11 3.51 -20.73 2.21
CA LYS A 11 2.72 -21.79 2.85
C LYS A 11 2.14 -21.32 4.18
N ASN A 12 2.92 -20.62 4.99
CA ASN A 12 2.48 -20.12 6.29
C ASN A 12 1.44 -19.02 6.17
N TYR A 13 1.61 -18.06 5.24
CA TYR A 13 0.61 -17.03 5.01
C TYR A 13 -0.71 -17.60 4.49
N ARG A 14 -0.66 -18.52 3.52
CA ARG A 14 -1.86 -19.20 3.01
C ARG A 14 -2.58 -19.99 4.10
N LYS A 15 -1.83 -20.67 4.97
CA LYS A 15 -2.39 -21.38 6.13
C LYS A 15 -3.08 -20.41 7.10
N ALA A 16 -2.46 -19.27 7.40
CA ALA A 16 -3.07 -18.25 8.25
C ALA A 16 -4.39 -17.73 7.66
N LEU A 17 -4.42 -17.45 6.34
CA LEU A 17 -5.64 -17.00 5.68
C LEU A 17 -6.74 -18.08 5.61
N SER A 18 -6.39 -19.36 5.54
CA SER A 18 -7.39 -20.44 5.52
C SER A 18 -8.14 -20.63 6.85
N VAL A 19 -7.58 -20.16 7.97
CA VAL A 19 -8.20 -20.31 9.30
C VAL A 19 -8.87 -19.03 9.79
N LEU A 20 -8.71 -17.92 9.05
CA LEU A 20 -9.30 -16.62 9.36
C LEU A 20 -10.42 -16.36 8.34
N PRO A 21 -11.71 -16.48 8.74
CA PRO A 21 -12.84 -16.50 7.81
C PRO A 21 -13.04 -15.17 7.07
N ASN A 22 -12.62 -14.05 7.66
CA ASN A 22 -12.55 -12.75 7.02
C ASN A 22 -11.29 -12.02 7.51
N PRO A 23 -10.26 -11.83 6.67
CA PRO A 23 -9.03 -11.17 7.08
C PRO A 23 -9.23 -9.76 7.66
N GLN A 24 -10.26 -9.03 7.24
CA GLN A 24 -10.56 -7.67 7.75
C GLN A 24 -10.91 -7.65 9.24
N ASP A 25 -11.45 -8.75 9.78
CA ASP A 25 -11.85 -8.82 11.19
C ASP A 25 -10.66 -9.11 12.11
N TRP A 26 -9.49 -9.45 11.54
CA TRP A 26 -8.32 -9.90 12.27
C TRP A 26 -7.06 -9.27 11.71
N TRP A 27 -6.42 -8.39 12.47
CA TRP A 27 -5.18 -7.71 12.05
C TRP A 27 -4.07 -8.68 11.60
N GLN A 28 -4.03 -9.91 12.14
CA GLN A 28 -3.12 -10.96 11.68
C GLN A 28 -3.44 -11.45 10.25
N GLY A 29 -4.73 -11.49 9.89
CA GLY A 29 -5.23 -11.84 8.56
C GLY A 29 -4.83 -10.79 7.54
N GLU A 30 -5.13 -9.51 7.79
CA GLU A 30 -4.69 -8.41 6.91
C GLU A 30 -3.17 -8.42 6.69
N ARG A 31 -2.38 -8.61 7.76
CA ARG A 31 -0.92 -8.69 7.65
C ARG A 31 -0.45 -9.90 6.85
N ALA A 32 -1.03 -11.08 7.09
CA ALA A 32 -0.70 -12.28 6.33
C ALA A 32 -1.04 -12.09 4.84
N GLN A 33 -2.16 -11.45 4.54
CA GLN A 33 -2.56 -11.10 3.17
C GLN A 33 -1.56 -10.14 2.52
N ALA A 34 -1.22 -9.03 3.18
CA ALA A 34 -0.25 -8.06 2.66
C ALA A 34 1.13 -8.68 2.39
N HIS A 35 1.62 -9.54 3.30
CA HIS A 35 2.89 -10.23 3.10
C HIS A 35 2.83 -11.26 1.97
N LEU A 36 1.72 -12.00 1.84
CA LEU A 36 1.50 -12.92 0.72
C LEU A 36 1.48 -12.18 -0.62
N VAL A 37 0.76 -11.04 -0.69
CA VAL A 37 0.76 -10.18 -1.88
C VAL A 37 2.17 -9.75 -2.24
N GLY A 38 2.96 -9.23 -1.28
CA GLY A 38 4.33 -8.81 -1.53
C GLY A 38 5.22 -9.93 -2.08
N LEU A 39 5.00 -11.18 -1.65
CA LEU A 39 5.70 -12.35 -2.19
C LEU A 39 5.27 -12.66 -3.63
N LEU A 40 3.97 -12.70 -3.89
CA LEU A 40 3.40 -12.98 -5.21
C LEU A 40 3.83 -11.91 -6.22
N ILE A 41 3.91 -10.65 -5.78
CA ILE A 41 4.43 -9.52 -6.54
C ILE A 41 5.87 -9.80 -7.00
N LYS A 42 6.78 -10.17 -6.08
CA LYS A 42 8.17 -10.49 -6.43
C LYS A 42 8.28 -11.64 -7.43
N GLN A 43 7.34 -12.58 -7.41
CA GLN A 43 7.27 -13.72 -8.31
C GLN A 43 6.50 -13.43 -9.61
N SER A 44 6.05 -12.20 -9.83
CA SER A 44 5.21 -11.80 -10.97
C SER A 44 3.87 -12.55 -11.08
N ARG A 45 3.36 -13.07 -9.96
CA ARG A 45 2.07 -13.78 -9.85
C ARG A 45 0.94 -12.80 -9.53
N TRP A 46 0.77 -11.80 -10.38
CA TRP A 46 -0.12 -10.65 -10.14
C TRP A 46 -1.59 -11.03 -10.02
N GLN A 47 -2.06 -11.93 -10.89
CA GLN A 47 -3.46 -12.35 -10.88
C GLN A 47 -3.79 -13.07 -9.57
N GLU A 48 -2.92 -13.97 -9.11
CA GLU A 48 -3.12 -14.63 -7.80
C GLU A 48 -3.14 -13.63 -6.65
N ALA A 49 -2.37 -12.53 -6.73
CA ALA A 49 -2.40 -11.49 -5.72
C ALA A 49 -3.73 -10.70 -5.75
N LEU A 50 -4.28 -10.42 -6.94
CA LEU A 50 -5.59 -9.79 -7.10
C LEU A 50 -6.72 -10.70 -6.62
N ASP A 51 -6.63 -12.00 -6.89
CA ASP A 51 -7.65 -12.99 -6.52
C ASP A 51 -7.84 -13.08 -4.98
N LEU A 52 -6.84 -12.67 -4.19
CA LEU A 52 -6.98 -12.57 -2.72
C LEU A 52 -8.02 -11.52 -2.29
N PHE A 53 -8.37 -10.59 -3.16
CA PHE A 53 -9.34 -9.52 -2.90
C PHE A 53 -10.65 -9.72 -3.67
N ALA A 54 -10.76 -10.78 -4.48
CA ALA A 54 -11.95 -11.07 -5.26
C ALA A 54 -13.15 -11.41 -4.36
N GLY A 55 -14.34 -11.00 -4.79
CA GLY A 55 -15.60 -11.30 -4.09
C GLY A 55 -15.84 -10.48 -2.82
N ARG A 56 -15.07 -9.42 -2.58
CA ARG A 56 -15.31 -8.47 -1.48
C ARG A 56 -16.21 -7.33 -1.94
N ASP A 57 -17.19 -7.00 -1.12
CA ASP A 57 -18.12 -5.89 -1.39
C ASP A 57 -17.44 -4.52 -1.30
N SER A 58 -16.44 -4.40 -0.41
CA SER A 58 -15.62 -3.20 -0.27
C SER A 58 -14.24 -3.53 0.28
N LEU A 59 -13.26 -2.68 -0.03
CA LEU A 59 -11.89 -2.78 0.44
C LEU A 59 -11.62 -1.72 1.52
N SER A 60 -10.82 -2.08 2.51
CA SER A 60 -10.29 -1.10 3.48
C SER A 60 -9.26 -0.18 2.83
N ALA A 61 -8.89 0.92 3.48
CA ALA A 61 -7.85 1.81 2.97
C ALA A 61 -6.52 1.07 2.72
N SER A 62 -6.12 0.18 3.61
CA SER A 62 -4.89 -0.62 3.47
C SER A 62 -4.99 -1.59 2.28
N GLU A 63 -6.15 -2.19 2.07
CA GLU A 63 -6.39 -3.14 0.98
C GLU A 63 -6.42 -2.45 -0.38
N GLU A 64 -7.05 -1.28 -0.46
CA GLU A 64 -7.00 -0.41 -1.64
C GLU A 64 -5.55 -0.08 -2.02
N SER A 65 -4.73 0.32 -1.05
CA SER A 65 -3.29 0.54 -1.28
C SER A 65 -2.56 -0.72 -1.73
N THR A 66 -2.93 -1.88 -1.18
CA THR A 66 -2.32 -3.17 -1.56
C THR A 66 -2.67 -3.53 -3.00
N VAL A 67 -3.93 -3.41 -3.41
CA VAL A 67 -4.38 -3.64 -4.80
C VAL A 67 -3.71 -2.66 -5.76
N ALA A 68 -3.61 -1.38 -5.37
CA ALA A 68 -2.89 -0.38 -6.14
C ALA A 68 -1.42 -0.75 -6.39
N SER A 69 -0.74 -1.33 -5.40
CA SER A 69 0.65 -1.79 -5.53
C SER A 69 0.80 -2.94 -6.54
N ILE A 70 -0.19 -3.84 -6.63
CA ILE A 70 -0.23 -4.93 -7.59
C ILE A 70 -0.34 -4.37 -9.01
N TYR A 71 -1.23 -3.39 -9.23
CA TYR A 71 -1.37 -2.72 -10.52
C TYR A 71 -0.14 -1.87 -10.89
N SER A 72 0.44 -1.17 -9.91
CA SER A 72 1.67 -0.39 -10.11
C SER A 72 2.83 -1.26 -10.56
N SER A 73 2.97 -2.45 -9.97
CA SER A 73 4.01 -3.41 -10.34
C SER A 73 3.85 -3.94 -11.77
N GLN A 74 2.62 -3.94 -12.30
CA GLN A 74 2.31 -4.25 -13.70
C GLN A 74 2.41 -3.04 -14.64
N LYS A 75 2.78 -1.86 -14.13
CA LYS A 75 2.76 -0.57 -14.85
C LYS A 75 1.36 -0.18 -15.35
N GLN A 76 0.32 -0.69 -14.70
CA GLN A 76 -1.08 -0.35 -14.96
C GLN A 76 -1.45 0.89 -14.15
N TRP A 77 -0.89 2.04 -14.55
CA TRP A 77 -0.92 3.28 -13.76
C TRP A 77 -2.32 3.82 -13.49
N SER A 78 -3.25 3.69 -14.45
CA SER A 78 -4.63 4.18 -14.30
C SER A 78 -5.39 3.41 -13.22
N GLN A 79 -5.29 2.08 -13.22
CA GLN A 79 -5.90 1.25 -12.18
C GLN A 79 -5.24 1.50 -10.82
N ALA A 80 -3.91 1.57 -10.78
CA ALA A 80 -3.19 1.85 -9.54
C ALA A 80 -3.53 3.22 -8.95
N GLU A 81 -3.62 4.27 -9.77
CA GLU A 81 -4.02 5.61 -9.33
C GLU A 81 -5.43 5.58 -8.73
N THR A 82 -6.38 4.89 -9.37
CA THR A 82 -7.76 4.75 -8.87
C THR A 82 -7.77 4.14 -7.46
N HIS A 83 -7.07 3.04 -7.27
CA HIS A 83 -7.02 2.34 -5.98
C HIS A 83 -6.26 3.15 -4.90
N TYR A 84 -5.14 3.79 -5.22
CA TYR A 84 -4.47 4.66 -4.24
C TYR A 84 -5.30 5.89 -3.87
N LEU A 85 -6.05 6.48 -4.81
CA LEU A 85 -6.98 7.57 -4.49
C LEU A 85 -8.12 7.11 -3.57
N ASN A 86 -8.66 5.91 -3.77
CA ASN A 86 -9.64 5.32 -2.86
C ASN A 86 -9.05 5.10 -1.47
N SER A 87 -7.84 4.53 -1.40
CA SER A 87 -7.09 4.35 -0.16
C SER A 87 -6.91 5.68 0.59
N PHE A 88 -6.45 6.71 -0.11
CA PHE A 88 -6.26 8.05 0.44
C PHE A 88 -7.56 8.64 0.98
N LYS A 89 -8.66 8.55 0.23
CA LYS A 89 -9.98 9.04 0.66
C LYS A 89 -10.50 8.30 1.88
N LEU A 90 -10.49 6.96 1.86
CA LEU A 90 -10.97 6.13 2.97
C LEU A 90 -10.15 6.37 4.23
N ALA A 91 -8.82 6.47 4.12
CA ALA A 91 -7.95 6.74 5.25
C ALA A 91 -8.23 8.11 5.87
N ASN A 92 -8.42 9.15 5.05
CA ASN A 92 -8.79 10.49 5.54
C ASN A 92 -10.16 10.48 6.24
N LEU A 93 -11.18 9.86 5.62
CA LEU A 93 -12.52 9.76 6.20
C LEU A 93 -12.53 8.96 7.51
N GLY A 94 -11.69 7.93 7.61
CA GLY A 94 -11.54 7.10 8.81
C GLY A 94 -10.62 7.68 9.87
N GLY A 95 -10.03 8.88 9.67
CA GLY A 95 -9.08 9.48 10.60
C GLY A 95 -7.74 8.73 10.70
N GLN A 96 -7.41 7.88 9.72
CA GLN A 96 -6.22 7.05 9.69
C GLN A 96 -5.05 7.82 9.06
N ALA A 97 -4.53 8.81 9.79
CA ALA A 97 -3.53 9.75 9.27
C ALA A 97 -2.28 9.08 8.66
N GLN A 98 -1.80 7.98 9.24
CA GLN A 98 -0.64 7.24 8.72
C GLN A 98 -0.94 6.61 7.35
N PHE A 99 -2.07 5.90 7.20
CA PHE A 99 -2.45 5.32 5.92
C PHE A 99 -2.75 6.39 4.86
N ALA A 100 -3.27 7.55 5.26
CA ALA A 100 -3.45 8.68 4.35
C ALA A 100 -2.10 9.23 3.86
N LEU A 101 -1.11 9.35 4.74
CA LEU A 101 0.26 9.73 4.37
C LEU A 101 0.93 8.69 3.45
N ASP A 102 0.76 7.40 3.73
CA ASP A 102 1.29 6.31 2.90
C ASP A 102 0.69 6.35 1.48
N ALA A 103 -0.64 6.47 1.38
CA ALA A 103 -1.33 6.56 0.11
C ALA A 103 -0.95 7.82 -0.67
N ALA A 104 -0.81 8.97 0.00
CA ALA A 104 -0.34 10.20 -0.63
C ALA A 104 1.08 10.04 -1.20
N LEU A 105 2.00 9.47 -0.42
CA LEU A 105 3.37 9.23 -0.86
C LEU A 105 3.43 8.27 -2.05
N ALA A 106 2.60 7.22 -2.04
CA ALA A 106 2.48 6.28 -3.15
C ALA A 106 1.91 6.93 -4.42
N LEU A 107 0.95 7.86 -4.29
CA LEU A 107 0.40 8.62 -5.42
C LEU A 107 1.46 9.51 -6.06
N VAL A 108 2.27 10.20 -5.25
CA VAL A 108 3.38 11.03 -5.77
C VAL A 108 4.37 10.16 -6.55
N ASP A 109 4.77 9.01 -5.99
CA ASP A 109 5.69 8.09 -6.65
C ASP A 109 5.12 7.54 -7.96
N LEU A 110 3.85 7.11 -7.94
CA LEU A 110 3.14 6.62 -9.12
C LEU A 110 3.09 7.68 -10.22
N GLN A 111 2.77 8.93 -9.88
CA GLN A 111 2.65 10.03 -10.83
C GLN A 111 4.00 10.39 -11.46
N GLN A 112 5.08 10.30 -10.69
CA GLN A 112 6.43 10.43 -11.22
C GLN A 112 6.78 9.29 -12.19
N GLN A 113 6.43 8.04 -11.85
CA GLN A 113 6.68 6.87 -12.72
C GLN A 113 5.82 6.88 -13.99
N ALA A 114 4.59 7.39 -13.91
CA ALA A 114 3.66 7.53 -15.03
C ALA A 114 3.97 8.73 -15.94
N GLY A 115 4.91 9.61 -15.54
CA GLY A 115 5.29 10.80 -16.31
C GLY A 115 4.29 11.96 -16.22
N THR A 116 3.48 12.00 -15.15
CA THR A 116 2.48 13.07 -14.88
C THR A 116 2.71 13.70 -13.49
N PRO A 117 3.92 14.20 -13.16
CA PRO A 117 4.24 14.73 -11.83
C PRO A 117 3.39 15.95 -11.43
N GLU A 118 2.82 16.67 -12.39
CA GLU A 118 1.92 17.80 -12.15
C GLU A 118 0.66 17.42 -11.36
N LYS A 119 0.22 16.15 -11.45
CA LYS A 119 -0.92 15.64 -10.67
C LYS A 119 -0.59 15.42 -9.18
N ALA A 120 0.67 15.51 -8.80
CA ALA A 120 1.15 15.22 -7.45
C ALA A 120 1.03 16.39 -6.48
N GLU A 121 0.74 17.60 -6.97
CA GLU A 121 0.79 18.83 -6.16
C GLU A 121 -0.08 18.75 -4.89
N ALA A 122 -1.34 18.31 -5.01
CA ALA A 122 -2.23 18.19 -3.86
C ALA A 122 -1.73 17.17 -2.81
N HIS A 123 -1.14 16.06 -3.26
CA HIS A 123 -0.60 15.02 -2.38
C HIS A 123 0.69 15.47 -1.71
N LEU A 124 1.55 16.21 -2.41
CA LEU A 124 2.74 16.85 -1.84
C LEU A 124 2.38 17.86 -0.76
N GLN A 125 1.42 18.75 -1.04
CA GLN A 125 0.93 19.71 -0.04
C GLN A 125 0.37 19.02 1.20
N PHE A 126 -0.37 17.91 1.01
CA PHE A 126 -0.85 17.09 2.10
C PHE A 126 0.31 16.51 2.93
N ILE A 127 1.32 15.91 2.28
CA ILE A 127 2.48 15.33 2.96
C ILE A 127 3.21 16.40 3.77
N HIS A 128 3.50 17.58 3.20
CA HIS A 128 4.18 18.66 3.94
C HIS A 128 3.38 19.12 5.17
N ARG A 129 2.05 19.15 5.08
CA ARG A 129 1.19 19.57 6.20
C ARG A 129 1.09 18.52 7.31
N GLU A 130 1.02 17.24 6.93
CA GLU A 130 0.68 16.17 7.86
C GLU A 130 1.90 15.40 8.39
N ALA A 131 2.99 15.29 7.61
CA ALA A 131 4.15 14.47 7.97
C ALA A 131 4.87 14.97 9.24
N ASN A 132 4.93 16.29 9.46
CA ASN A 132 5.56 16.90 10.64
C ASN A 132 4.91 16.47 11.96
N LYS A 133 3.66 16.00 11.92
CA LYS A 133 2.94 15.51 13.09
C LYS A 133 3.40 14.10 13.49
N SER A 134 4.20 13.42 12.67
CA SER A 134 4.68 12.06 12.89
C SER A 134 6.15 11.87 12.49
N LEU A 135 7.06 12.21 13.41
CA LEU A 135 8.50 12.00 13.21
C LEU A 135 8.86 10.53 12.91
N HIS A 136 8.09 9.58 13.47
CA HIS A 136 8.30 8.16 13.18
C HIS A 136 8.03 7.83 11.71
N TRP A 137 6.94 8.37 11.15
CA TRP A 137 6.60 8.17 9.75
C TRP A 137 7.68 8.75 8.82
N VAL A 138 8.13 9.98 9.10
CA VAL A 138 9.21 10.62 8.33
C VAL A 138 10.48 9.77 8.33
N LYS A 139 10.88 9.22 9.49
CA LYS A 139 12.04 8.33 9.58
C LYS A 139 11.87 7.04 8.80
N LEU A 140 10.70 6.41 8.89
CA LEU A 140 10.38 5.17 8.19
C LEU A 140 10.45 5.34 6.66
N HIS A 141 9.92 6.46 6.16
CA HIS A 141 9.81 6.73 4.72
C HIS A 141 10.95 7.58 4.15
N LYS A 142 11.97 7.90 4.96
CA LYS A 142 13.11 8.72 4.54
C LYS A 142 13.74 8.28 3.20
N PRO A 143 13.99 6.99 2.93
CA PRO A 143 14.55 6.57 1.64
C PRO A 143 13.67 6.96 0.44
N THR A 144 12.35 6.85 0.58
CA THR A 144 11.40 7.21 -0.47
C THR A 144 11.27 8.72 -0.61
N LEU A 145 11.19 9.45 0.51
CA LEU A 145 11.16 10.91 0.51
C LEU A 145 12.41 11.50 -0.17
N ASP A 146 13.59 11.01 0.19
CA ASP A 146 14.87 11.45 -0.39
C ASP A 146 14.92 11.14 -1.91
N ARG A 147 14.48 9.94 -2.33
CA ARG A 147 14.42 9.55 -3.76
C ARG A 147 13.48 10.45 -4.57
N LEU A 148 12.36 10.86 -3.99
CA LEU A 148 11.36 11.72 -4.62
C LEU A 148 11.68 13.22 -4.47
N GLY A 149 12.75 13.58 -3.76
CA GLY A 149 13.14 14.97 -3.51
C GLY A 149 12.17 15.73 -2.59
N ILE A 150 11.44 15.03 -1.72
CA ILE A 150 10.45 15.62 -0.81
C ILE A 150 11.14 15.96 0.52
N ALA A 151 11.35 17.26 0.76
CA ALA A 151 11.93 17.75 2.02
C ALA A 151 10.83 17.99 3.06
N ILE A 152 10.92 17.34 4.22
CA ILE A 152 10.02 17.55 5.35
C ILE A 152 10.71 18.49 6.34
N ALA A 153 10.10 19.64 6.63
CA ALA A 153 10.66 20.62 7.55
C ALA A 153 10.58 20.08 8.99
N GLU A 154 11.71 19.98 9.68
CA GLU A 154 11.78 19.56 11.09
C GLU A 154 11.24 20.62 12.06
#